data_AF-A0A0R3S698-F1
#
_entry.id   AF-A0A0R3S698-F1
#
_cell.length_a   1.000
_cell.length_b   1.000
_cell.length_c   1.000
_cell.angle_alpha   90.00
_cell.angle_beta   90.00
_cell.angle_gamma   90.00
#
_symmetry.space_group_name_H-M   'P 1'
#
loop_
_entity.id
_entity.type
_entity.pdbx_description
1 polymer ?
#
loop_
_entity_poly.entity_id
_entity_poly.type
_entity_poly.pdbx_seq_one_letter_code
_entity_poly.pdbx_strand_id
1 'polypeptide(L)'
;MVAKRDGGIETIPLCAEHSPTLALYEDEYHSQGQKIGQMLRSLSLYNAVMPNSSELEVAQKTIKKAQMGTIMGVYLPCMQNIFGVLFFIRLTWIIGTAGIVQAFFVVFICCSVTFLTSISLSAIATNGVVPDGGPYYMISRNLGPELGGAVGILFYLGTTVAASMYITGAIEILILYLVPGAKIFDDIYNCFRVLGTGLLLILGLIVVNKFALPAVLVVLTCILCTFIGAFLKFHGSDNLKFCMVGDRPVDLVSFVEQYKYVPNCTATGLEPLFCKMKNDSMSCDAYYKRMTRIQNWRKNGLPAIREQIAIPGIASGVFFDNLWSKYLQPRDILTKGKSSHEKADQNSNDGFYIYINQATSFMILIGVFFPSATGIMAGSNRSGNLKDASRSIPLGTLGAQVTTTIVC
;
A
#
# COMPACT_ATOMS: atom_id res chain seq x y z
N MET A 1 -14.42 93.62 -21.99
CA MET A 1 -12.95 93.81 -21.89
C MET A 1 -12.29 92.45 -21.90
N VAL A 2 -11.35 92.24 -22.83
CA VAL A 2 -10.51 91.05 -22.99
C VAL A 2 -9.16 91.30 -22.32
N ALA A 3 -8.61 90.29 -21.62
CA ALA A 3 -7.19 89.93 -21.39
C ALA A 3 -7.14 89.04 -20.13
N LYS A 4 -6.74 87.76 -20.08
CA LYS A 4 -5.70 86.90 -20.67
C LYS A 4 -4.27 87.14 -20.16
N ARG A 5 -3.67 86.02 -19.69
CA ARG A 5 -2.24 85.67 -19.45
C ARG A 5 -1.62 86.13 -18.13
N ASP A 6 -0.64 85.46 -17.53
CA ASP A 6 0.02 84.14 -17.58
C ASP A 6 1.12 84.25 -16.49
N GLY A 7 1.65 83.14 -15.96
CA GLY A 7 3.01 83.17 -15.40
C GLY A 7 3.26 82.32 -14.15
N GLY A 8 3.30 81.00 -14.32
CA GLY A 8 4.08 80.12 -13.44
C GLY A 8 5.53 80.02 -13.95
N ILE A 9 6.50 80.01 -13.04
CA ILE A 9 7.93 79.73 -13.27
C ILE A 9 8.28 78.62 -12.26
N GLU A 10 8.33 77.35 -12.69
CA GLU A 10 9.51 76.58 -13.13
C GLU A 10 10.57 76.32 -12.04
N THR A 11 10.71 75.05 -11.65
CA THR A 11 12.01 74.36 -11.55
C THR A 11 11.83 72.86 -11.85
N ILE A 12 12.54 72.36 -12.87
CA ILE A 12 12.83 70.94 -13.17
C ILE A 12 14.36 70.82 -13.06
N PRO A 13 14.96 69.66 -12.69
CA PRO A 13 15.51 68.78 -13.74
C PRO A 13 15.46 67.25 -13.49
N LEU A 14 15.34 66.51 -14.63
CA LEU A 14 16.08 65.27 -15.05
C LEU A 14 15.81 63.97 -14.25
N CYS A 15 15.48 62.78 -14.80
CA CYS A 15 15.57 62.09 -16.11
C CYS A 15 14.61 60.87 -15.98
N ALA A 16 14.13 60.12 -16.97
CA ALA A 16 14.18 60.11 -18.42
C ALA A 16 13.10 59.12 -18.91
N GLU A 17 12.67 59.36 -20.13
CA GLU A 17 11.79 58.62 -21.02
C GLU A 17 12.10 57.10 -21.15
N HIS A 18 11.07 56.25 -21.09
CA HIS A 18 11.07 55.03 -21.92
C HIS A 18 9.67 54.66 -22.41
N SER A 19 9.63 54.48 -23.72
CA SER A 19 8.53 54.18 -24.63
C SER A 19 7.96 52.77 -24.46
N PRO A 20 6.73 52.52 -24.96
CA PRO A 20 6.03 51.25 -24.85
C PRO A 20 6.48 50.29 -25.95
N THR A 21 7.59 49.59 -25.76
CA THR A 21 8.02 48.51 -26.67
C THR A 21 8.55 47.32 -25.88
N LEU A 22 7.70 46.71 -25.06
CA LEU A 22 8.00 45.41 -24.44
C LEU A 22 6.75 44.55 -24.26
N ALA A 23 5.73 44.75 -25.09
CA ALA A 23 4.52 43.92 -25.13
C ALA A 23 4.44 43.08 -26.42
N LEU A 24 5.52 43.01 -27.20
CA LEU A 24 5.52 42.40 -28.54
C LEU A 24 6.68 41.41 -28.75
N TYR A 25 7.12 40.72 -27.68
CA TYR A 25 8.09 39.62 -27.79
C TYR A 25 7.68 38.36 -27.00
N GLU A 26 6.49 38.35 -26.38
CA GLU A 26 6.04 37.21 -25.57
C GLU A 26 5.14 36.23 -26.37
N ASP A 27 4.78 36.58 -27.61
CA ASP A 27 3.91 35.76 -28.48
C ASP A 27 4.65 34.83 -29.46
N GLU A 28 6.00 34.83 -29.51
CA GLU A 28 6.77 33.99 -30.46
C GLU A 28 7.73 32.95 -29.86
N TYR A 29 7.64 32.64 -28.56
CA TYR A 29 8.50 31.62 -27.93
C TYR A 29 7.84 30.25 -27.78
N HIS A 30 7.32 29.67 -28.87
CA HIS A 30 7.00 28.24 -28.94
C HIS A 30 8.26 27.42 -29.27
N SER A 31 9.02 27.02 -28.23
CA SER A 31 10.12 26.06 -28.38
C SER A 31 10.09 24.99 -27.29
N GLN A 32 10.22 23.73 -27.72
CA GLN A 32 10.14 22.48 -26.96
C GLN A 32 10.93 22.47 -25.63
N GLY A 33 11.96 23.31 -25.47
CA GLY A 33 12.80 23.40 -24.28
C GLY A 33 12.07 23.86 -23.01
N GLN A 34 11.04 24.71 -23.14
CA GLN A 34 10.24 25.13 -21.97
C GLN A 34 9.28 24.04 -21.48
N LYS A 35 8.87 23.08 -22.32
CA LYS A 35 8.02 21.97 -21.85
C LYS A 35 8.74 21.11 -20.82
N ILE A 36 10.02 20.82 -21.06
CA ILE A 36 10.87 20.08 -20.11
C ILE A 36 11.17 20.94 -18.89
N GLY A 37 11.49 22.23 -19.05
CA GLY A 37 11.73 23.14 -17.91
C GLY A 37 10.49 23.33 -17.02
N GLN A 38 9.31 23.49 -17.61
CA GLN A 38 8.02 23.56 -16.91
C GLN A 38 7.66 22.20 -16.28
N MET A 39 7.96 21.09 -16.96
CA MET A 39 7.77 19.75 -16.40
C MET A 39 8.71 19.50 -15.22
N LEU A 40 9.99 19.86 -15.31
CA LEU A 40 10.98 19.76 -14.23
C LEU A 40 10.61 20.66 -13.05
N ARG A 41 10.11 21.86 -13.31
CA ARG A 41 9.56 22.75 -12.28
C ARG A 41 8.27 22.19 -11.65
N SER A 42 7.40 21.55 -12.44
CA SER A 42 6.23 20.83 -11.95
C SER A 42 6.62 19.62 -11.09
N LEU A 43 7.70 18.92 -11.46
CA LEU A 43 8.24 17.78 -10.72
C LEU A 43 8.88 18.23 -9.40
N SER A 44 9.62 19.34 -9.39
CA SER A 44 10.24 19.86 -8.17
C SER A 44 9.24 20.45 -7.18
N LEU A 45 8.06 20.84 -7.65
CA LEU A 45 6.93 21.33 -6.84
C LEU A 45 5.95 20.21 -6.43
N TYR A 46 6.29 18.93 -6.65
CA TYR A 46 5.43 17.82 -6.27
C TYR A 46 5.41 17.61 -4.74
N ASN A 47 4.33 18.03 -4.07
CA ASN A 47 4.08 17.83 -2.64
C ASN A 47 2.82 16.99 -2.40
N ALA A 48 2.91 15.70 -2.04
CA ALA A 48 1.75 14.79 -1.87
C ALA A 48 0.87 15.06 -0.63
N VAL A 49 1.31 15.96 0.25
CA VAL A 49 0.64 16.27 1.52
C VAL A 49 -0.48 17.28 1.31
N MET A 50 -1.54 17.21 2.13
CA MET A 50 -2.58 18.24 2.15
C MET A 50 -1.99 19.58 2.62
N PRO A 51 -2.32 20.70 1.96
CA PRO A 51 -1.89 22.01 2.43
C PRO A 51 -2.60 22.36 3.76
N ASN A 52 -1.85 22.92 4.71
CA ASN A 52 -2.42 23.41 5.97
C ASN A 52 -3.26 24.68 5.74
N SER A 53 -4.21 24.96 6.64
CA SER A 53 -5.06 26.17 6.56
C SER A 53 -4.25 27.47 6.50
N SER A 54 -3.10 27.53 7.17
CA SER A 54 -2.17 28.66 7.13
C SER A 54 -1.45 28.80 5.79
N GLU A 55 -1.14 27.70 5.09
CA GLU A 55 -0.53 27.74 3.76
C GLU A 55 -1.55 28.21 2.69
N LEU A 56 -2.84 27.93 2.87
CA LEU A 56 -3.92 28.42 1.99
C LEU A 56 -4.02 29.95 2.00
N GLU A 57 -3.88 30.58 3.17
CA GLU A 57 -3.93 32.04 3.32
C GLU A 57 -2.66 32.73 2.77
N VAL A 58 -1.49 32.09 2.93
CA VAL A 58 -0.20 32.62 2.43
C VAL A 58 -0.08 32.43 0.91
N ALA A 59 -0.55 31.30 0.36
CA ALA A 59 -0.54 31.04 -1.08
C ALA A 59 -1.41 32.04 -1.86
N GLN A 60 -2.48 32.56 -1.25
CA GLN A 60 -3.32 33.61 -1.85
C GLN A 60 -2.60 34.96 -1.96
N LYS A 61 -1.56 35.24 -1.16
CA LYS A 61 -0.93 36.56 -1.08
C LYS A 61 0.34 36.73 -1.92
N THR A 62 1.00 35.67 -2.43
CA THR A 62 2.38 35.88 -2.96
C THR A 62 2.90 35.09 -4.17
N ILE A 63 2.17 34.17 -4.84
CA ILE A 63 2.80 33.40 -5.96
C ILE A 63 1.84 33.16 -7.14
N LYS A 64 2.32 33.32 -8.38
CA LYS A 64 1.70 32.75 -9.60
C LYS A 64 1.32 31.28 -9.32
N LYS A 65 0.03 30.97 -9.13
CA LYS A 65 -0.48 29.61 -8.86
C LYS A 65 0.23 28.61 -9.76
N ALA A 66 0.90 27.61 -9.17
CA ALA A 66 1.49 26.53 -9.95
C ALA A 66 0.34 25.82 -10.68
N GLN A 67 0.30 25.87 -12.01
CA GLN A 67 -0.74 25.23 -12.82
C GLN A 67 -0.36 23.77 -13.09
N MET A 68 -0.70 22.87 -12.16
CA MET A 68 -0.47 21.44 -12.32
C MET A 68 -1.48 20.84 -13.31
N GLY A 69 -1.00 19.90 -14.14
CA GLY A 69 -1.84 19.10 -15.02
C GLY A 69 -2.49 17.91 -14.29
N THR A 70 -3.45 17.26 -14.96
CA THR A 70 -4.24 16.14 -14.42
C THR A 70 -3.38 14.97 -13.91
N ILE A 71 -2.31 14.62 -14.64
CA ILE A 71 -1.47 13.46 -14.29
C ILE A 71 -0.66 13.71 -13.01
N MET A 72 0.07 14.82 -12.95
CA MET A 72 0.92 15.16 -11.79
C MET A 72 0.12 15.65 -10.58
N GLY A 73 -1.00 16.34 -10.83
CA GLY A 73 -1.79 16.99 -9.80
C GLY A 73 -2.83 16.08 -9.13
N VAL A 74 -3.36 15.09 -9.85
CA VAL A 74 -4.49 14.25 -9.39
C VAL A 74 -4.16 12.76 -9.50
N TYR A 75 -3.80 12.27 -10.68
CA TYR A 75 -3.61 10.84 -10.94
C TYR A 75 -2.51 10.20 -10.09
N LEU A 76 -1.29 10.74 -10.13
CA LEU A 76 -0.15 10.19 -9.37
C LEU A 76 -0.36 10.26 -7.84
N PRO A 77 -0.84 11.38 -7.27
CA PRO A 77 -1.19 11.42 -5.84
C PRO A 77 -2.30 10.42 -5.46
N CYS A 78 -3.30 10.23 -6.32
CA CYS A 78 -4.37 9.26 -6.06
C CYS A 78 -3.84 7.82 -6.09
N MET A 79 -3.06 7.46 -7.11
CA MET A 79 -2.37 6.16 -7.20
C MET A 79 -1.49 5.89 -5.97
N GLN A 80 -0.71 6.88 -5.54
CA GLN A 80 0.19 6.78 -4.39
C GLN A 80 -0.56 6.48 -3.08
N ASN A 81 -1.76 7.05 -2.90
CA ASN A 81 -2.55 6.86 -1.69
C ASN A 81 -3.44 5.61 -1.73
N ILE A 82 -3.67 5.03 -2.91
CA ILE A 82 -4.35 3.73 -3.06
C ILE A 82 -3.34 2.60 -2.84
N PHE A 83 -2.16 2.66 -3.45
CA PHE A 83 -1.11 1.64 -3.27
C PHE A 83 -0.38 1.78 -1.93
N GLY A 84 -1.03 1.28 -0.86
CA GLY A 84 -0.49 1.24 0.49
C GLY A 84 0.26 -0.05 0.83
N VAL A 85 0.78 -0.11 2.06
CA VAL A 85 1.50 -1.26 2.63
C VAL A 85 0.69 -2.56 2.58
N LEU A 86 -0.63 -2.48 2.76
CA LEU A 86 -1.50 -3.66 2.76
C LEU A 86 -1.49 -4.42 1.44
N PHE A 87 -1.37 -3.72 0.31
CA PHE A 87 -1.34 -4.35 -1.00
C PHE A 87 -0.19 -5.36 -1.09
N PHE A 88 1.00 -5.00 -0.59
CA PHE A 88 2.18 -5.87 -0.65
C PHE A 88 2.17 -6.99 0.40
N ILE A 89 1.73 -6.72 1.63
CA ILE A 89 1.82 -7.70 2.72
C ILE A 89 0.60 -8.61 2.79
N ARG A 90 -0.61 -8.07 2.59
CA ARG A 90 -1.85 -8.79 2.89
C ARG A 90 -2.48 -9.45 1.68
N LEU A 91 -2.24 -8.97 0.45
CA LEU A 91 -2.87 -9.55 -0.75
C LEU A 91 -2.54 -11.04 -0.93
N THR A 92 -1.27 -11.42 -0.73
CA THR A 92 -0.83 -12.82 -0.82
C THR A 92 -1.51 -13.71 0.21
N TRP A 93 -1.71 -13.20 1.43
CA TRP A 93 -2.43 -13.91 2.50
C TRP A 93 -3.94 -14.00 2.23
N ILE A 94 -4.57 -12.95 1.69
CA ILE A 94 -5.99 -12.96 1.30
C ILE A 94 -6.21 -14.02 0.21
N ILE A 95 -5.37 -14.05 -0.83
CA ILE A 95 -5.46 -15.06 -1.90
C ILE A 95 -5.21 -16.47 -1.34
N GLY A 96 -4.25 -16.64 -0.42
CA GLY A 96 -3.95 -17.93 0.19
C GLY A 96 -5.09 -18.51 1.05
N THR A 97 -5.89 -17.65 1.68
CA THR A 97 -7.00 -18.05 2.58
C THR A 97 -8.34 -18.17 1.84
N ALA A 98 -8.72 -17.18 1.04
CA ALA A 98 -9.96 -17.19 0.27
C ALA A 98 -9.88 -18.06 -1.01
N GLY A 99 -8.67 -18.35 -1.47
CA GLY A 99 -8.48 -18.88 -2.83
C GLY A 99 -8.73 -17.83 -3.89
N ILE A 100 -8.38 -18.14 -5.14
CA ILE A 100 -8.39 -17.18 -6.25
C ILE A 100 -9.79 -16.65 -6.54
N VAL A 101 -10.81 -17.52 -6.56
CA VAL A 101 -12.19 -17.13 -6.93
C VAL A 101 -12.80 -16.18 -5.92
N GLN A 102 -12.73 -16.50 -4.62
CA GLN A 102 -13.32 -15.62 -3.61
C GLN A 102 -12.49 -14.35 -3.41
N ALA A 103 -11.16 -14.42 -3.52
CA ALA A 103 -10.31 -13.23 -3.48
C ALA A 103 -10.65 -12.25 -4.62
N PHE A 104 -10.91 -12.75 -5.82
CA PHE A 104 -11.40 -11.92 -6.93
C PHE A 104 -12.70 -11.18 -6.57
N PHE A 105 -13.66 -11.86 -5.94
CA PHE A 105 -14.88 -11.20 -5.47
C PHE A 105 -14.64 -10.18 -4.35
N VAL A 106 -13.70 -10.44 -3.43
CA VAL A 106 -13.30 -9.47 -2.39
C VAL A 106 -12.79 -8.18 -3.04
N VAL A 107 -11.86 -8.30 -3.99
CA VAL A 107 -11.31 -7.15 -4.71
C VAL A 107 -12.40 -6.45 -5.52
N PHE A 108 -13.21 -7.20 -6.27
CA PHE A 108 -14.27 -6.65 -7.12
C PHE A 108 -15.30 -5.84 -6.32
N ILE A 109 -15.76 -6.34 -5.16
CA ILE A 109 -16.72 -5.63 -4.30
C ILE A 109 -16.10 -4.32 -3.78
N CYS A 110 -14.88 -4.37 -3.24
CA CYS A 110 -14.19 -3.20 -2.71
C CYS A 110 -13.94 -2.13 -3.80
N CYS A 111 -13.49 -2.56 -4.97
CA CYS A 111 -13.26 -1.68 -6.12
C CYS A 111 -14.55 -1.08 -6.67
N SER A 112 -15.65 -1.85 -6.69
CA SER A 112 -16.96 -1.35 -7.15
C SER A 112 -17.50 -0.24 -6.24
N VAL A 113 -17.42 -0.41 -4.92
CA VAL A 113 -17.85 0.60 -3.94
C VAL A 113 -17.05 1.91 -4.11
N THR A 114 -15.73 1.79 -4.23
CA THR A 114 -14.84 2.96 -4.37
C THR A 114 -14.94 3.61 -5.74
N PHE A 115 -15.20 2.84 -6.80
CA PHE A 115 -15.49 3.37 -8.14
C PHE A 115 -16.80 4.17 -8.18
N LEU A 116 -17.88 3.64 -7.62
CA LEU A 116 -19.15 4.37 -7.50
C LEU A 116 -18.99 5.66 -6.67
N THR A 117 -18.16 5.62 -5.62
CA THR A 117 -17.86 6.80 -4.80
C THR A 117 -17.06 7.84 -5.59
N SER A 118 -16.14 7.41 -6.46
CA SER A 118 -15.36 8.29 -7.35
C SER A 118 -16.25 9.00 -8.39
N ILE A 119 -17.29 8.33 -8.90
CA ILE A 119 -18.29 8.96 -9.78
C ILE A 119 -19.06 10.05 -9.02
N SER A 120 -19.49 9.79 -7.79
CA SER A 120 -20.15 10.81 -6.95
C SER A 120 -19.22 11.99 -6.65
N LEU A 121 -17.95 11.72 -6.34
CA LEU A 121 -16.93 12.77 -6.15
C LEU A 121 -16.72 13.60 -7.41
N SER A 122 -16.74 12.96 -8.58
CA SER A 122 -16.63 13.61 -9.88
C SER A 122 -17.80 14.56 -10.14
N ALA A 123 -19.03 14.14 -9.84
CA ALA A 123 -20.21 14.99 -9.95
C ALA A 123 -20.11 16.23 -9.06
N ILE A 124 -19.62 16.07 -7.82
CA ILE A 124 -19.38 17.18 -6.89
C ILE A 124 -18.32 18.13 -7.45
N ALA A 125 -17.21 17.62 -8.00
CA ALA A 125 -16.13 18.43 -8.55
C ALA A 125 -16.53 19.20 -9.82
N THR A 126 -17.51 18.72 -10.57
CA THR A 126 -18.05 19.42 -11.76
C THR A 126 -19.17 20.40 -11.45
N ASN A 127 -19.69 20.39 -10.21
CA ASN A 127 -20.79 21.27 -9.83
C ASN A 127 -20.24 22.57 -9.21
N GLY A 128 -20.47 23.69 -9.89
CA GLY A 128 -20.03 25.00 -9.45
C GLY A 128 -18.54 25.29 -9.63
N VAL A 129 -18.08 26.35 -8.99
CA VAL A 129 -16.66 26.74 -8.98
C VAL A 129 -15.90 25.92 -7.95
N VAL A 130 -14.88 25.18 -8.37
CA VAL A 130 -14.06 24.37 -7.46
C VAL A 130 -13.22 25.29 -6.58
N PRO A 131 -13.45 25.34 -5.25
CA PRO A 131 -12.71 26.22 -4.37
C PRO A 131 -11.28 25.72 -4.15
N ASP A 132 -10.38 26.67 -3.90
CA ASP A 132 -9.04 26.37 -3.36
C ASP A 132 -9.20 25.97 -1.88
N GLY A 133 -8.94 24.70 -1.53
CA GLY A 133 -9.11 24.24 -0.15
C GLY A 133 -9.16 22.72 0.04
N GLY A 134 -9.08 21.93 -1.03
CA GLY A 134 -9.10 20.47 -0.93
C GLY A 134 -10.51 19.87 -0.80
N PRO A 135 -10.61 18.56 -0.48
CA PRO A 135 -11.88 17.82 -0.49
C PRO A 135 -12.93 18.36 0.47
N TYR A 136 -12.53 18.75 1.69
CA TYR A 136 -13.47 19.24 2.70
C TYR A 136 -14.18 20.52 2.24
N TYR A 137 -13.42 21.51 1.74
CA TYR A 137 -13.99 22.77 1.23
C TYR A 137 -14.83 22.55 -0.04
N MET A 138 -14.44 21.60 -0.89
CA MET A 138 -15.22 21.24 -2.08
C MET A 138 -16.58 20.62 -1.71
N ILE A 139 -16.60 19.72 -0.72
CA ILE A 139 -17.83 19.03 -0.28
C ILE A 139 -18.74 19.99 0.49
N SER A 140 -18.21 20.76 1.45
CA SER A 140 -19.02 21.63 2.32
C SER A 140 -19.70 22.77 1.57
N ARG A 141 -19.12 23.28 0.47
CA ARG A 141 -19.76 24.30 -0.36
C ARG A 141 -20.86 23.77 -1.27
N ASN A 142 -20.71 22.54 -1.76
CA ASN A 142 -21.67 21.95 -2.71
C ASN A 142 -22.83 21.21 -2.03
N LEU A 143 -22.59 20.61 -0.86
CA LEU A 143 -23.61 19.86 -0.10
C LEU A 143 -24.11 20.60 1.16
N GLY A 144 -23.50 21.73 1.50
CA GLY A 144 -23.83 22.50 2.70
C GLY A 144 -23.00 22.13 3.93
N PRO A 145 -23.01 23.01 4.96
CA PRO A 145 -22.12 22.90 6.11
C PRO A 145 -22.42 21.69 7.01
N GLU A 146 -23.69 21.25 7.11
CA GLU A 146 -24.09 20.12 7.95
C GLU A 146 -23.50 18.80 7.43
N LEU A 147 -23.71 18.52 6.13
CA LEU A 147 -23.15 17.34 5.45
C LEU A 147 -21.62 17.43 5.35
N GLY A 148 -21.08 18.60 5.01
CA GLY A 148 -19.64 18.83 4.96
C GLY A 148 -18.94 18.57 6.30
N GLY A 149 -19.53 19.05 7.40
CA GLY A 149 -19.05 18.81 8.76
C GLY A 149 -19.05 17.33 9.14
N ALA A 150 -20.17 16.64 8.93
CA ALA A 150 -20.30 15.21 9.24
C ALA A 150 -19.29 14.35 8.47
N VAL A 151 -19.19 14.54 7.14
CA VAL A 151 -18.24 13.83 6.29
C VAL A 151 -16.79 14.18 6.66
N GLY A 152 -16.52 15.45 6.97
CA GLY A 152 -15.20 15.92 7.40
C GLY A 152 -14.70 15.24 8.68
N ILE A 153 -15.56 15.11 9.70
CA ILE A 153 -15.22 14.44 10.97
C ILE A 153 -14.92 12.95 10.73
N LEU A 154 -15.76 12.26 9.94
CA LEU A 154 -15.55 10.86 9.59
C LEU A 154 -14.24 10.66 8.82
N PHE A 155 -13.94 11.55 7.88
CA PHE A 155 -12.70 11.52 7.12
C PHE A 155 -11.47 11.78 8.00
N TYR A 156 -11.55 12.74 8.94
CA TYR A 156 -10.48 13.00 9.91
C TYR A 156 -10.19 11.77 10.78
N LEU A 157 -11.22 11.14 11.34
CA LEU A 157 -11.05 9.93 12.15
C LEU A 157 -10.50 8.76 11.32
N GLY A 158 -11.02 8.57 10.10
CA GLY A 158 -10.56 7.53 9.18
C GLY A 158 -9.09 7.67 8.82
N THR A 159 -8.66 8.89 8.45
CA THR A 159 -7.24 9.18 8.14
C THR A 159 -6.33 9.03 9.36
N THR A 160 -6.80 9.37 10.55
CA THR A 160 -6.05 9.19 11.82
C THR A 160 -5.81 7.70 12.09
N VAL A 161 -6.83 6.86 11.95
CA VAL A 161 -6.69 5.39 12.11
C VAL A 161 -5.81 4.81 11.00
N ALA A 162 -5.95 5.27 9.76
CA ALA A 162 -5.11 4.85 8.64
C ALA A 162 -3.62 5.19 8.87
N ALA A 163 -3.31 6.35 9.47
CA ALA A 163 -1.93 6.70 9.83
C ALA A 163 -1.32 5.70 10.83
N SER A 164 -2.07 5.32 11.87
CA SER A 164 -1.63 4.28 12.82
C SER A 164 -1.41 2.92 12.14
N MET A 165 -2.28 2.59 11.19
CA MET A 165 -2.20 1.37 10.40
C MET A 165 -0.96 1.32 9.49
N TYR A 166 -0.60 2.41 8.83
CA TYR A 166 0.63 2.46 8.04
C TYR A 166 1.90 2.39 8.90
N ILE A 167 1.89 3.02 10.08
CA ILE A 167 2.99 2.93 11.05
C ILE A 167 3.19 1.49 11.52
N THR A 168 2.11 0.81 11.92
CA THR A 168 2.19 -0.59 12.35
C THR A 168 2.67 -1.51 11.23
N GLY A 169 2.21 -1.30 9.99
CA GLY A 169 2.72 -2.01 8.82
C GLY A 169 4.22 -1.76 8.55
N ALA A 170 4.70 -0.52 8.74
CA ALA A 170 6.12 -0.21 8.61
C ALA A 170 6.98 -0.92 9.67
N ILE A 171 6.48 -1.02 10.91
CA ILE A 171 7.14 -1.76 11.99
C ILE A 171 7.15 -3.27 11.72
N GLU A 172 6.06 -3.82 11.16
CA GLU A 172 6.02 -5.23 10.74
C GLU A 172 7.14 -5.52 9.72
N ILE A 173 7.30 -4.63 8.73
CA ILE A 173 8.37 -4.76 7.72
C ILE A 173 9.75 -4.68 8.37
N LEU A 174 9.94 -3.70 9.27
CA LEU A 174 11.21 -3.44 9.93
C LEU A 174 11.69 -4.64 10.76
N ILE A 175 10.80 -5.21 11.60
CA ILE A 175 11.16 -6.28 12.53
C ILE A 175 11.27 -7.63 11.82
N LEU A 176 10.37 -7.93 10.87
CA LEU A 176 10.33 -9.26 10.25
C LEU A 176 11.31 -9.40 9.08
N TYR A 177 11.57 -8.34 8.32
CA TYR A 177 12.34 -8.44 7.08
C TYR A 177 13.64 -7.66 7.07
N LEU A 178 13.74 -6.52 7.76
CA LEU A 178 14.94 -5.67 7.70
C LEU A 178 15.94 -5.97 8.81
N VAL A 179 15.48 -5.95 10.07
CA VAL A 179 16.33 -6.10 11.25
C VAL A 179 15.66 -7.04 12.27
N PRO A 180 15.74 -8.37 12.08
CA PRO A 180 15.17 -9.33 13.02
C PRO A 180 15.83 -9.28 14.41
N GLY A 181 17.06 -8.76 14.51
CA GLY A 181 17.74 -8.51 15.78
C GLY A 181 17.19 -7.32 16.58
N ALA A 182 16.27 -6.53 16.02
CA ALA A 182 15.65 -5.39 16.72
C ALA A 182 14.48 -5.81 17.63
N LYS A 183 14.18 -7.12 17.75
CA LYS A 183 13.19 -7.64 18.70
C LYS A 183 13.72 -7.43 20.13
N ILE A 184 13.12 -6.47 20.85
CA ILE A 184 13.49 -6.12 22.24
C ILE A 184 12.81 -7.06 23.24
N PHE A 185 11.59 -7.48 22.94
CA PHE A 185 10.76 -8.33 23.79
C PHE A 185 10.42 -9.65 23.09
N ASP A 186 10.28 -10.72 23.87
CA ASP A 186 9.81 -12.02 23.37
C ASP A 186 8.37 -11.94 22.84
N ASP A 187 7.55 -11.07 23.44
CA ASP A 187 6.19 -10.83 22.96
C ASP A 187 6.17 -9.79 21.83
N ILE A 188 5.79 -10.27 20.64
CA ILE A 188 5.76 -9.47 19.41
C ILE A 188 4.85 -8.25 19.54
N TYR A 189 3.73 -8.36 20.27
CA TYR A 189 2.77 -7.26 20.41
C TYR A 189 3.34 -6.08 21.21
N ASN A 190 4.18 -6.36 22.20
CA ASN A 190 4.86 -5.32 22.97
C ASN A 190 5.93 -4.61 22.14
N CYS A 191 6.63 -5.35 21.27
CA CYS A 191 7.54 -4.75 20.28
C CYS A 191 6.79 -3.79 19.35
N PHE A 192 5.63 -4.18 18.83
CA PHE A 192 4.80 -3.31 17.98
C PHE A 192 4.40 -2.01 18.69
N ARG A 193 4.04 -2.08 19.98
CA ARG A 193 3.66 -0.90 20.76
C ARG A 193 4.82 0.07 20.94
N VAL A 194 5.98 -0.41 21.39
CA VAL A 194 7.14 0.44 21.71
C VAL A 194 7.75 1.04 20.45
N LEU A 195 7.99 0.22 19.43
CA LEU A 195 8.57 0.71 18.17
C LEU A 195 7.59 1.57 17.38
N GLY A 196 6.29 1.24 17.44
CA GLY A 196 5.22 2.03 16.82
C GLY A 196 5.09 3.43 17.43
N THR A 197 5.08 3.55 18.77
CA THR A 197 5.04 4.87 19.42
C THR A 197 6.32 5.66 19.18
N GLY A 198 7.50 5.01 19.19
CA GLY A 198 8.76 5.64 18.83
C GLY A 198 8.74 6.21 17.41
N LEU A 199 8.30 5.43 16.42
CA LEU A 199 8.20 5.87 15.03
C LEU A 199 7.17 7.01 14.86
N LEU A 200 6.04 6.95 15.56
CA LEU A 200 5.04 8.02 15.55
C LEU A 200 5.62 9.35 16.06
N LEU A 201 6.38 9.34 17.15
CA LEU A 201 7.02 10.55 17.69
C LEU A 201 8.05 11.13 16.70
N ILE A 202 8.84 10.27 16.05
CA ILE A 202 9.82 10.70 15.03
C ILE A 202 9.10 11.34 13.84
N LEU A 203 8.05 10.72 13.32
CA LEU A 203 7.26 11.25 12.21
C LEU A 203 6.57 12.57 12.56
N GLY A 204 6.13 12.74 13.81
CA GLY A 204 5.55 14.01 14.29
C GLY A 204 6.55 15.17 14.33
N LEU A 205 7.84 14.89 14.50
CA LEU A 205 8.90 15.90 14.52
C LEU A 205 9.43 16.26 13.12
N ILE A 206 9.39 15.32 12.18
CA ILE A 206 9.91 15.52 10.83
C ILE A 206 8.78 16.00 9.91
N VAL A 207 8.79 17.29 9.53
CA VAL A 207 7.87 17.82 8.51
C VAL A 207 8.35 17.38 7.11
N VAL A 208 7.83 16.24 6.63
CA VAL A 208 8.22 15.64 5.35
C VAL A 208 7.42 16.26 4.20
N ASN A 209 7.91 17.31 3.55
CA ASN A 209 7.23 17.87 2.36
C ASN A 209 7.92 17.49 1.02
N LYS A 210 9.26 17.30 1.01
CA LYS A 210 10.04 17.15 -0.24
C LYS A 210 10.25 15.72 -0.76
N PHE A 211 9.91 14.67 0.00
CA PHE A 211 10.20 13.27 -0.37
C PHE A 211 9.05 12.55 -1.10
N ALA A 212 8.00 13.29 -1.48
CA ALA A 212 6.80 12.70 -2.05
C ALA A 212 7.02 12.06 -3.44
N LEU A 213 7.79 12.69 -4.32
CA LEU A 213 8.00 12.21 -5.70
C LEU A 213 8.84 10.93 -5.77
N PRO A 214 9.99 10.83 -5.06
CA PRO A 214 10.74 9.58 -5.00
C PRO A 214 9.89 8.40 -4.51
N ALA A 215 9.01 8.62 -3.52
CA ALA A 215 8.14 7.55 -3.00
C ALA A 215 7.21 6.97 -4.07
N VAL A 216 6.62 7.79 -4.94
CA VAL A 216 5.79 7.32 -6.06
C VAL A 216 6.59 6.43 -7.01
N LEU A 217 7.80 6.87 -7.37
CA LEU A 217 8.65 6.12 -8.30
C LEU A 217 9.06 4.77 -7.72
N VAL A 218 9.34 4.71 -6.42
CA VAL A 218 9.64 3.45 -5.72
C VAL A 218 8.45 2.50 -5.82
N VAL A 219 7.24 2.95 -5.49
CA VAL A 219 6.03 2.10 -5.53
C VAL A 219 5.78 1.56 -6.94
N LEU A 220 5.85 2.41 -7.97
CA LEU A 220 5.68 1.97 -9.36
C LEU A 220 6.76 0.99 -9.81
N THR A 221 8.01 1.21 -9.40
CA THR A 221 9.12 0.30 -9.69
C THR A 221 8.91 -1.05 -9.01
N CYS A 222 8.45 -1.08 -7.75
CA CYS A 222 8.13 -2.32 -7.05
C CYS A 222 7.06 -3.13 -7.79
N ILE A 223 5.97 -2.49 -8.24
CA ILE A 223 4.90 -3.15 -9.01
C ILE A 223 5.44 -3.73 -10.32
N LEU A 224 6.23 -2.96 -11.07
CA LEU A 224 6.85 -3.43 -12.31
C LEU A 224 7.78 -4.62 -12.08
N CYS A 225 8.61 -4.58 -11.02
CA CYS A 225 9.47 -5.69 -10.63
C CYS A 225 8.69 -6.96 -10.31
N THR A 226 7.51 -6.84 -9.67
CA THR A 226 6.64 -8.00 -9.39
C THR A 226 6.15 -8.65 -10.67
N PHE A 227 5.68 -7.86 -11.64
CA PHE A 227 5.26 -8.39 -12.95
C PHE A 227 6.42 -9.01 -13.72
N ILE A 228 7.58 -8.34 -13.79
CA ILE A 228 8.78 -8.88 -14.43
C ILE A 228 9.20 -10.20 -13.77
N GLY A 229 9.18 -10.28 -12.45
CA GLY A 229 9.49 -11.48 -11.69
C GLY A 229 8.56 -12.66 -12.03
N ALA A 230 7.26 -12.39 -12.18
CA ALA A 230 6.28 -13.40 -12.59
C ALA A 230 6.57 -13.99 -13.98
N PHE A 231 6.99 -13.16 -14.94
CA PHE A 231 7.35 -13.62 -16.29
C PHE A 231 8.71 -14.32 -16.33
N LEU A 232 9.73 -13.80 -15.63
CA LEU A 232 11.06 -14.41 -15.60
C LEU A 232 11.06 -15.80 -14.95
N LYS A 233 10.20 -16.01 -13.95
CA LYS A 233 10.06 -17.29 -13.24
C LYS A 233 8.85 -18.11 -13.70
N PHE A 234 8.55 -18.07 -15.00
CA PHE A 234 7.44 -18.82 -15.58
C PHE A 234 7.51 -20.34 -15.31
N HIS A 235 8.72 -20.92 -15.40
CA HIS A 235 9.00 -22.33 -15.11
C HIS A 235 9.38 -22.61 -13.65
N GLY A 236 9.27 -21.60 -12.77
CA GLY A 236 9.59 -21.73 -11.34
C GLY A 236 11.02 -21.31 -10.98
N SER A 237 11.33 -21.41 -9.69
CA SER A 237 12.64 -21.07 -9.14
C SER A 237 13.02 -22.04 -8.03
N ASP A 238 14.19 -22.69 -8.15
CA ASP A 238 14.66 -23.68 -7.18
C ASP A 238 15.32 -23.08 -5.93
N ASN A 239 15.54 -21.76 -5.91
CA ASN A 239 16.26 -21.08 -4.83
C ASN A 239 15.48 -21.03 -3.50
N LEU A 240 14.15 -21.12 -3.53
CA LEU A 240 13.30 -21.01 -2.34
C LEU A 240 12.60 -22.35 -2.10
N LYS A 241 13.07 -23.09 -1.10
CA LYS A 241 12.53 -24.39 -0.69
C LYS A 241 12.09 -24.35 0.76
N PHE A 242 11.06 -25.10 1.08
CA PHE A 242 10.55 -25.26 2.43
C PHE A 242 10.28 -26.73 2.73
N CYS A 243 10.31 -27.09 4.01
CA CYS A 243 10.20 -28.47 4.43
C CYS A 243 8.74 -28.86 4.71
N MET A 244 8.31 -29.98 4.15
CA MET A 244 6.97 -30.53 4.34
C MET A 244 7.06 -31.90 5.02
N VAL A 245 6.23 -32.10 6.05
CA VAL A 245 5.97 -33.41 6.66
C VAL A 245 4.57 -33.84 6.22
N GLY A 246 4.51 -34.75 5.23
CA GLY A 246 3.26 -35.15 4.60
C GLY A 246 2.60 -33.99 3.85
N ASP A 247 1.54 -33.44 4.46
CA ASP A 247 0.78 -32.27 3.97
C ASP A 247 0.91 -31.03 4.87
N ARG A 248 1.69 -31.10 5.96
CA ARG A 248 1.89 -30.01 6.94
C ARG A 248 3.28 -29.36 6.76
N PRO A 249 3.38 -28.03 6.61
CA PRO A 249 4.66 -27.34 6.57
C PRO A 249 5.25 -27.21 7.98
N VAL A 250 6.57 -27.28 8.06
CA VAL A 250 7.33 -27.16 9.30
C VAL A 250 7.78 -25.72 9.50
N ASP A 251 7.66 -25.21 10.72
CA ASP A 251 8.18 -23.91 11.11
C ASP A 251 9.67 -23.99 11.48
N LEU A 252 10.53 -23.97 10.46
CA LEU A 252 11.98 -23.93 10.68
C LEU A 252 12.45 -22.58 11.21
N VAL A 253 11.71 -21.49 10.99
CA VAL A 253 12.16 -20.15 11.36
C VAL A 253 12.19 -20.02 12.88
N SER A 254 11.10 -20.38 13.55
CA SER A 254 11.03 -20.37 15.02
C SER A 254 12.07 -21.30 15.65
N PHE A 255 12.30 -22.46 15.04
CA PHE A 255 13.31 -23.41 15.51
C PHE A 255 14.73 -22.84 15.42
N VAL A 256 15.08 -22.22 14.27
CA VAL A 256 16.40 -21.61 14.06
C VAL A 256 16.59 -20.39 14.96
N GLU A 257 15.55 -19.60 15.22
CA GLU A 257 15.62 -18.48 16.17
C GLU A 257 15.96 -18.97 17.58
N GLN A 258 15.36 -20.09 18.02
CA GLN A 258 15.54 -20.67 19.34
C GLN A 258 16.87 -21.42 19.51
N TYR A 259 17.26 -22.26 18.55
CA TYR A 259 18.40 -23.18 18.68
C TYR A 259 19.64 -22.78 17.85
N LYS A 260 19.56 -21.71 17.04
CA LYS A 260 20.67 -21.19 16.20
C LYS A 260 21.30 -22.22 15.25
N TYR A 261 20.55 -23.26 14.88
CA TYR A 261 20.98 -24.34 14.00
C TYR A 261 19.90 -24.65 12.95
N VAL A 262 20.32 -24.84 11.69
CA VAL A 262 19.41 -25.18 10.58
C VAL A 262 19.42 -26.70 10.36
N PRO A 263 18.31 -27.40 10.64
CA PRO A 263 18.22 -28.84 10.39
C PRO A 263 18.05 -29.15 8.90
N ASN A 264 18.61 -30.28 8.47
CA ASN A 264 18.33 -30.82 7.14
C ASN A 264 16.88 -31.34 7.07
N CYS A 265 16.20 -31.13 5.95
CA CYS A 265 14.82 -31.59 5.72
C CYS A 265 14.78 -33.11 5.42
N THR A 266 15.20 -33.91 6.38
CA THR A 266 15.21 -35.39 6.34
C THR A 266 14.56 -35.95 7.60
N ALA A 267 14.20 -37.24 7.57
CA ALA A 267 13.60 -37.93 8.72
C ALA A 267 14.51 -37.98 9.96
N THR A 268 15.83 -37.86 9.79
CA THR A 268 16.78 -37.78 10.91
C THR A 268 17.05 -36.33 11.30
N GLY A 269 17.11 -35.41 10.34
CA GLY A 269 17.38 -34.00 10.61
C GLY A 269 16.23 -33.28 11.33
N LEU A 270 14.98 -33.69 11.10
CA LEU A 270 13.79 -33.13 11.77
C LEU A 270 13.43 -33.84 13.07
N GLU A 271 14.10 -34.94 13.40
CA GLU A 271 13.88 -35.67 14.64
C GLU A 271 13.93 -34.77 15.91
N PRO A 272 14.92 -33.86 16.10
CA PRO A 272 14.95 -32.98 17.27
C PRO A 272 13.78 -32.00 17.37
N LEU A 273 13.04 -31.76 16.27
CA LEU A 273 11.87 -30.86 16.29
C LEU A 273 10.62 -31.57 16.82
N PHE A 274 10.50 -32.87 16.56
CA PHE A 274 9.27 -33.61 16.81
C PHE A 274 9.42 -34.71 17.88
N CYS A 275 10.64 -35.02 18.29
CA CYS A 275 10.96 -35.99 19.33
C CYS A 275 11.53 -35.28 20.57
N LYS A 276 10.95 -35.58 21.74
CA LYS A 276 11.46 -35.16 23.04
C LYS A 276 11.79 -36.39 23.89
N MET A 277 12.84 -36.28 24.69
CA MET A 277 13.20 -37.32 25.66
C MET A 277 12.26 -37.21 26.86
N LYS A 278 11.47 -38.26 27.14
CA LYS A 278 10.52 -38.32 28.25
C LYS A 278 10.71 -39.63 29.02
N ASN A 279 11.17 -39.53 30.27
CA ASN A 279 11.43 -40.66 31.17
C ASN A 279 12.21 -41.81 30.48
N ASP A 280 13.42 -41.53 29.99
CA ASP A 280 14.31 -42.45 29.24
C ASP A 280 13.75 -43.06 27.94
N SER A 281 12.54 -42.68 27.54
CA SER A 281 11.93 -43.07 26.27
C SER A 281 11.79 -41.87 25.32
N MET A 282 12.13 -42.07 24.05
CA MET A 282 11.96 -41.03 23.04
C MET A 282 10.50 -40.96 22.58
N SER A 283 9.76 -40.04 23.17
CA SER A 283 8.39 -39.72 22.77
C SER A 283 8.44 -38.75 21.60
N CYS A 284 7.88 -39.13 20.45
CA CYS A 284 7.74 -38.22 19.31
C CYS A 284 6.29 -38.09 18.89
N ASP A 285 6.02 -37.00 18.19
CA ASP A 285 4.74 -36.74 17.55
C ASP A 285 4.27 -37.94 16.70
N ALA A 286 3.01 -38.31 16.91
CA ALA A 286 2.41 -39.51 16.29
C ALA A 286 2.28 -39.34 14.77
N TYR A 287 1.98 -38.13 14.32
CA TYR A 287 1.91 -37.80 12.91
C TYR A 287 3.30 -37.89 12.28
N TYR A 288 4.32 -37.25 12.88
CA TYR A 288 5.70 -37.38 12.42
C TYR A 288 6.16 -38.84 12.26
N LYS A 289 5.95 -39.69 13.28
CA LYS A 289 6.30 -41.13 13.21
C LYS A 289 5.52 -41.90 12.14
N ARG A 290 4.30 -41.48 11.81
CA ARG A 290 3.52 -42.08 10.73
C ARG A 290 4.12 -41.71 9.38
N MET A 291 4.50 -40.45 9.21
CA MET A 291 5.06 -39.92 7.95
C MET A 291 6.46 -40.48 7.65
N THR A 292 7.31 -40.70 8.65
CA THR A 292 8.65 -41.29 8.43
C THR A 292 8.59 -42.71 7.85
N ARG A 293 7.51 -43.47 8.10
CA ARG A 293 7.32 -44.82 7.55
C ARG A 293 6.88 -44.81 6.09
N ILE A 294 6.36 -43.69 5.58
CA ILE A 294 5.82 -43.59 4.22
C ILE A 294 6.94 -43.15 3.26
N GLN A 295 7.47 -44.10 2.52
CA GLN A 295 8.51 -43.82 1.50
C GLN A 295 7.94 -43.35 0.16
N ASN A 296 6.71 -43.71 -0.19
CA ASN A 296 6.06 -43.31 -1.44
C ASN A 296 4.80 -42.48 -1.19
N TRP A 297 4.95 -41.16 -1.25
CA TRP A 297 3.87 -40.19 -1.07
C TRP A 297 3.08 -39.99 -2.38
N ARG A 298 1.77 -40.21 -2.32
CA ARG A 298 0.79 -39.94 -3.42
C ARG A 298 1.18 -40.52 -4.80
N LYS A 299 1.88 -41.66 -4.84
CA LYS A 299 2.33 -42.35 -6.07
C LYS A 299 3.34 -41.56 -6.92
N ASN A 300 3.98 -40.54 -6.36
CA ASN A 300 4.98 -39.72 -7.07
C ASN A 300 6.43 -40.20 -6.87
N GLY A 301 6.64 -41.33 -6.18
CA GLY A 301 7.97 -41.87 -5.89
C GLY A 301 8.81 -41.03 -4.91
N LEU A 302 8.21 -40.06 -4.23
CA LEU A 302 8.88 -39.15 -3.30
C LEU A 302 8.52 -39.50 -1.84
N PRO A 303 9.44 -39.31 -0.87
CA PRO A 303 9.15 -39.52 0.55
C PRO A 303 8.10 -38.54 1.08
N ALA A 304 7.43 -38.92 2.18
CA ALA A 304 6.46 -38.05 2.84
C ALA A 304 7.11 -36.80 3.45
N ILE A 305 8.34 -36.94 3.96
CA ILE A 305 9.19 -35.82 4.38
C ILE A 305 10.04 -35.41 3.19
N ARG A 306 9.85 -34.19 2.70
CA ARG A 306 10.53 -33.69 1.51
C ARG A 306 10.65 -32.19 1.51
N GLU A 307 11.66 -31.70 0.82
CA GLU A 307 11.76 -30.31 0.42
C GLU A 307 10.80 -30.06 -0.75
N GLN A 308 10.02 -29.00 -0.65
CA GLN A 308 9.14 -28.55 -1.72
C GLN A 308 9.56 -27.15 -2.16
N ILE A 309 9.51 -26.93 -3.48
CA ILE A 309 9.75 -25.61 -4.07
C ILE A 309 8.58 -24.68 -3.68
N ALA A 310 8.90 -23.51 -3.14
CA ALA A 310 7.93 -22.50 -2.72
C ALA A 310 7.29 -21.79 -3.91
N ILE A 311 8.07 -21.51 -4.96
CA ILE A 311 7.61 -20.83 -6.18
C ILE A 311 7.79 -21.77 -7.38
N PRO A 312 6.81 -22.68 -7.62
CA PRO A 312 6.89 -23.65 -8.71
C PRO A 312 6.63 -23.03 -10.10
N GLY A 313 6.22 -21.76 -10.16
CA GLY A 313 5.98 -21.04 -11.42
C GLY A 313 4.56 -21.21 -11.97
N ILE A 314 4.22 -20.40 -12.97
CA ILE A 314 2.87 -20.33 -13.57
C ILE A 314 2.56 -21.61 -14.37
N ALA A 315 3.57 -22.23 -14.99
CA ALA A 315 3.42 -23.45 -15.79
C ALA A 315 3.11 -24.71 -14.98
N SER A 316 3.29 -24.68 -13.66
CA SER A 316 3.18 -25.86 -12.78
C SER A 316 1.75 -26.35 -12.50
N GLY A 317 0.73 -25.63 -12.96
CA GLY A 317 -0.68 -25.95 -12.71
C GLY A 317 -1.18 -25.58 -11.30
N VAL A 318 -0.34 -24.95 -10.47
CA VAL A 318 -0.64 -24.54 -9.08
C VAL A 318 -1.77 -23.51 -8.98
N PHE A 319 -2.13 -22.87 -10.09
CA PHE A 319 -3.32 -22.04 -10.19
C PHE A 319 -4.59 -22.81 -9.80
N PHE A 320 -4.75 -24.04 -10.28
CA PHE A 320 -5.95 -24.85 -10.00
C PHE A 320 -5.97 -25.39 -8.57
N ASP A 321 -4.81 -25.63 -7.97
CA ASP A 321 -4.69 -26.08 -6.57
C ASP A 321 -5.15 -25.01 -5.55
N ASN A 322 -5.08 -23.73 -5.94
CA ASN A 322 -5.43 -22.58 -5.09
C ASN A 322 -6.75 -21.92 -5.48
N LEU A 323 -7.56 -22.59 -6.31
CA LEU A 323 -8.82 -22.00 -6.79
C LEU A 323 -9.84 -21.82 -5.65
N TRP A 324 -9.81 -22.70 -4.65
CA TRP A 324 -10.83 -22.78 -3.60
C TRP A 324 -10.35 -22.28 -2.25
N SER A 325 -11.31 -21.77 -1.46
CA SER A 325 -11.07 -21.23 -0.13
C SER A 325 -10.67 -22.30 0.88
N LYS A 326 -9.77 -21.90 1.80
CA LYS A 326 -9.33 -22.69 2.96
C LYS A 326 -9.47 -21.83 4.22
N TYR A 327 -10.72 -21.60 4.64
CA TYR A 327 -10.99 -20.96 5.92
C TYR A 327 -10.68 -21.91 7.07
N LEU A 328 -9.86 -21.43 7.98
CA LEU A 328 -9.33 -22.22 9.09
C LEU A 328 -9.57 -21.45 10.40
N GLN A 329 -9.74 -22.21 11.47
CA GLN A 329 -9.95 -21.65 12.82
C GLN A 329 -8.61 -21.37 13.50
N PRO A 330 -8.58 -20.49 14.51
CA PRO A 330 -7.38 -20.28 15.32
C PRO A 330 -6.89 -21.62 15.89
N ARG A 331 -5.57 -21.83 15.87
CA ARG A 331 -4.87 -23.07 16.29
C ARG A 331 -5.02 -24.26 15.34
N ASP A 332 -5.73 -24.14 14.23
CA ASP A 332 -5.64 -25.16 13.18
C ASP A 332 -4.25 -25.13 12.53
N ILE A 333 -3.75 -26.31 12.15
CA ILE A 333 -2.46 -26.47 11.46
C ILE A 333 -2.66 -26.23 9.97
N LEU A 334 -1.79 -25.41 9.37
CA LEU A 334 -1.80 -25.16 7.94
C LEU A 334 -1.55 -26.46 7.17
N THR A 335 -2.43 -26.81 6.23
CA THR A 335 -2.33 -28.07 5.48
C THR A 335 -2.53 -27.81 3.99
N LYS A 336 -1.74 -28.48 3.13
CA LYS A 336 -1.84 -28.31 1.67
C LYS A 336 -3.16 -28.88 1.11
N GLY A 337 -3.62 -30.02 1.63
CA GLY A 337 -4.82 -30.74 1.19
C GLY A 337 -6.12 -30.30 1.87
N LYS A 338 -7.25 -30.93 1.48
CA LYS A 338 -8.52 -30.81 2.22
C LYS A 338 -8.31 -31.40 3.61
N SER A 339 -8.56 -30.61 4.64
CA SER A 339 -8.53 -31.02 6.04
C SER A 339 -9.64 -32.05 6.29
N SER A 340 -9.39 -33.30 5.91
CA SER A 340 -10.17 -34.42 6.40
C SER A 340 -9.78 -34.56 7.87
N HIS A 341 -10.57 -33.94 8.75
CA HIS A 341 -10.61 -34.09 10.21
C HIS A 341 -9.71 -35.20 10.80
N GLU A 342 -8.40 -34.97 10.88
CA GLU A 342 -7.51 -35.68 11.81
C GLU A 342 -7.56 -34.93 13.15
N LYS A 343 -8.78 -34.78 13.70
CA LYS A 343 -9.02 -34.25 15.06
C LYS A 343 -8.33 -35.10 16.14
N ALA A 344 -7.88 -36.30 15.80
CA ALA A 344 -7.18 -37.22 16.70
C ALA A 344 -5.74 -36.80 17.06
N ASP A 345 -5.08 -35.99 16.23
CA ASP A 345 -3.67 -35.62 16.43
C ASP A 345 -3.48 -34.20 17.04
N GLN A 346 -4.57 -33.46 17.33
CA GLN A 346 -4.54 -32.09 17.89
C GLN A 346 -4.10 -32.01 19.36
N ASN A 347 -4.05 -33.14 20.09
CA ASN A 347 -3.70 -33.14 21.52
C ASN A 347 -2.20 -33.09 21.80
N SER A 348 -1.33 -33.18 20.77
CA SER A 348 0.10 -32.97 20.93
C SER A 348 0.49 -31.57 20.44
N ASN A 349 0.45 -30.59 21.33
CA ASN A 349 0.88 -29.20 21.09
C ASN A 349 2.41 -29.04 20.91
N ASP A 350 3.15 -30.13 20.73
CA ASP A 350 4.60 -30.17 20.94
C ASP A 350 5.43 -30.11 19.64
N GLY A 351 4.81 -30.03 18.46
CA GLY A 351 5.51 -29.97 17.18
C GLY A 351 5.65 -28.55 16.61
N PHE A 352 6.79 -28.27 15.97
CA PHE A 352 7.08 -27.05 15.19
C PHE A 352 6.29 -27.01 13.87
N TYR A 353 4.96 -27.02 13.95
CA TYR A 353 4.07 -26.81 12.82
C TYR A 353 3.66 -25.34 12.70
N ILE A 354 3.25 -24.92 11.51
CA ILE A 354 2.71 -23.58 11.29
C ILE A 354 1.22 -23.58 11.69
N TYR A 355 0.91 -22.83 12.75
CA TYR A 355 -0.45 -22.65 13.26
C TYR A 355 -1.07 -21.36 12.74
N ILE A 356 -2.39 -21.36 12.70
CA ILE A 356 -3.17 -20.20 12.25
C ILE A 356 -3.51 -19.35 13.46
N ASN A 357 -3.12 -18.08 13.39
CA ASN A 357 -3.19 -17.17 14.54
C ASN A 357 -4.58 -16.56 14.75
N GLN A 358 -5.41 -16.44 13.71
CA GLN A 358 -6.70 -15.76 13.77
C GLN A 358 -7.75 -16.45 12.91
N ALA A 359 -9.01 -16.32 13.30
CA ALA A 359 -10.14 -16.86 12.56
C ALA A 359 -10.31 -16.07 11.26
N THR A 360 -10.50 -16.79 10.15
CA THR A 360 -10.66 -16.19 8.83
C THR A 360 -12.06 -16.44 8.30
N SER A 361 -12.69 -15.39 7.78
CA SER A 361 -13.98 -15.47 7.10
C SER A 361 -14.00 -14.49 5.94
N PHE A 362 -14.90 -14.72 4.97
CA PHE A 362 -15.03 -13.85 3.79
C PHE A 362 -15.20 -12.37 4.16
N MET A 363 -16.04 -12.07 5.16
CA MET A 363 -16.28 -10.68 5.61
C MET A 363 -15.07 -10.05 6.28
N ILE A 364 -14.28 -10.83 7.05
CA ILE A 364 -13.03 -10.34 7.64
C ILE A 364 -12.04 -9.96 6.53
N LEU A 365 -11.94 -10.77 5.46
CA LEU A 365 -11.04 -10.47 4.34
C LEU A 365 -11.43 -9.20 3.59
N ILE A 366 -12.73 -8.93 3.41
CA ILE A 366 -13.21 -7.64 2.88
C ILE A 366 -12.75 -6.49 3.79
N GLY A 367 -12.97 -6.60 5.10
CA GLY A 367 -12.55 -5.56 6.06
C GLY A 367 -11.04 -5.31 6.08
N VAL A 368 -10.23 -6.36 5.88
CA VAL A 368 -8.76 -6.24 5.80
C VAL A 368 -8.31 -5.62 4.47
N PHE A 369 -8.98 -5.94 3.36
CA PHE A 369 -8.59 -5.43 2.05
C PHE A 369 -9.07 -4.00 1.80
N PHE A 370 -10.26 -3.63 2.30
CA PHE A 370 -10.95 -2.37 2.00
C PHE A 370 -10.09 -1.09 2.16
N PRO A 371 -9.26 -0.93 3.21
CA PRO A 371 -8.43 0.27 3.35
C PRO A 371 -7.40 0.45 2.22
N SER A 372 -7.08 -0.61 1.47
CA SER A 372 -6.21 -0.53 0.28
C SER A 372 -6.90 0.21 -0.89
N ALA A 373 -8.22 0.35 -0.89
CA ALA A 373 -8.97 0.99 -1.98
C ALA A 373 -9.44 2.43 -1.65
N THR A 374 -9.29 2.91 -0.40
CA THR A 374 -9.93 4.15 0.07
C THR A 374 -9.23 5.46 -0.33
N GLY A 375 -8.03 5.41 -0.93
CA GLY A 375 -7.18 6.58 -1.23
C GLY A 375 -7.69 7.59 -2.28
N ILE A 376 -8.97 7.52 -2.68
CA ILE A 376 -9.54 8.30 -3.79
C ILE A 376 -9.58 9.81 -3.56
N MET A 377 -9.73 10.26 -2.31
CA MET A 377 -9.85 11.70 -2.00
C MET A 377 -8.52 12.46 -2.14
N ALA A 378 -7.40 11.75 -2.19
CA ALA A 378 -6.09 12.36 -2.38
C ALA A 378 -5.97 13.15 -3.70
N GLY A 379 -6.74 12.77 -4.72
CA GLY A 379 -6.78 13.47 -5.99
C GLY A 379 -7.33 14.90 -5.90
N SER A 380 -8.22 15.18 -4.95
CA SER A 380 -8.79 16.51 -4.75
C SER A 380 -8.03 17.39 -3.75
N ASN A 381 -7.03 16.84 -3.04
CA ASN A 381 -6.26 17.57 -2.03
C ASN A 381 -5.53 18.81 -2.57
N ARG A 382 -5.21 18.81 -3.86
CA ARG A 382 -4.52 19.90 -4.56
C ARG A 382 -5.43 20.70 -5.49
N SER A 383 -6.74 20.73 -5.24
CA SER A 383 -7.73 21.38 -6.12
C SER A 383 -7.32 22.79 -6.57
N GLY A 384 -6.74 23.59 -5.66
CA GLY A 384 -6.38 24.97 -5.95
C GLY A 384 -5.09 25.20 -6.75
N ASN A 385 -4.29 24.16 -6.97
CA ASN A 385 -3.06 24.19 -7.77
C ASN A 385 -3.27 23.54 -9.16
N LEU A 386 -4.51 23.24 -9.55
CA LEU A 386 -4.80 22.64 -10.86
C LEU A 386 -5.09 23.75 -11.88
N LYS A 387 -4.64 23.55 -13.13
CA LYS A 387 -4.98 24.45 -14.24
C LYS A 387 -6.49 24.51 -14.50
N ASP A 388 -7.14 23.34 -14.43
CA ASP A 388 -8.59 23.16 -14.53
C ASP A 388 -8.99 22.02 -13.60
N ALA A 389 -9.44 22.38 -12.39
CA ALA A 389 -9.81 21.42 -11.36
C ALA A 389 -11.07 20.63 -11.72
N SER A 390 -12.07 21.30 -12.32
CA SER A 390 -13.36 20.71 -12.68
C SER A 390 -13.22 19.55 -13.66
N ARG A 391 -12.26 19.64 -14.59
CA ARG A 391 -11.93 18.58 -15.56
C ARG A 391 -10.87 17.62 -15.03
N SER A 392 -9.85 18.11 -14.33
CA SER A 392 -8.72 17.28 -13.92
C SER A 392 -9.05 16.30 -12.79
N ILE A 393 -9.87 16.71 -11.82
CA ILE A 393 -10.26 15.84 -10.70
C ILE A 393 -10.96 14.56 -11.21
N PRO A 394 -12.04 14.62 -12.01
CA PRO A 394 -12.75 13.42 -12.43
C PRO A 394 -11.90 12.51 -13.34
N LEU A 395 -11.19 13.08 -14.31
CA LEU A 395 -10.32 12.30 -15.21
C LEU A 395 -9.17 11.63 -14.46
N GLY A 396 -8.56 12.33 -13.50
CA GLY A 396 -7.44 11.81 -12.73
C GLY A 396 -7.84 10.75 -11.72
N THR A 397 -8.94 10.95 -10.98
CA THR A 397 -9.40 10.00 -9.96
C THR A 397 -9.97 8.73 -10.58
N LEU A 398 -10.84 8.84 -11.61
CA LEU A 398 -11.38 7.67 -12.31
C LEU A 398 -10.28 6.89 -13.04
N GLY A 399 -9.35 7.60 -13.69
CA GLY A 399 -8.19 6.98 -14.33
C GLY A 399 -7.32 6.21 -13.34
N ALA A 400 -7.03 6.80 -12.17
CA ALA A 400 -6.26 6.13 -11.13
C ALA A 400 -6.99 4.89 -10.61
N GLN A 401 -8.30 5.00 -10.37
CA GLN A 401 -9.12 3.90 -9.86
C GLN A 401 -9.19 2.72 -10.84
N VAL A 402 -9.31 2.99 -12.15
CA VAL A 402 -9.30 1.95 -13.18
C VAL A 402 -7.93 1.28 -13.23
N THR A 403 -6.84 2.05 -13.22
CA THR A 403 -5.48 1.48 -13.21
C THR A 403 -5.24 0.62 -11.98
N THR A 404 -5.60 1.08 -10.78
CA THR A 404 -5.40 0.28 -9.55
C THR A 404 -6.27 -0.97 -9.53
N THR A 405 -7.50 -0.90 -10.02
CA THR A 405 -8.40 -2.07 -10.12
C THR A 405 -7.90 -3.11 -11.11
N ILE A 406 -7.17 -2.70 -12.17
CA ILE A 406 -6.55 -3.65 -13.11
C ILE A 406 -5.28 -4.29 -12.53
N VAL A 407 -4.55 -3.55 -11.69
CA VAL A 407 -3.32 -4.05 -11.06
C VAL A 407 -3.62 -5.01 -9.90
N CYS A 408 -4.70 -4.76 -9.15
CA CYS A 408 -5.21 -5.64 -8.10
C CYS A 408 -5.88 -6.87 -8.68
#